data_AF-A0AAQ3N328-F1
#
_entry.id   AF-A0AAQ3N328-F1
#
_cell.length_a   1.000
_cell.length_b   1.000
_cell.length_c   1.000
_cell.angle_alpha   90.00
_cell.angle_beta   90.00
_cell.angle_gamma   90.00
#
_symmetry.space_group_name_H-M   'P 1'
#
loop_
_entity.id
_entity.type
_entity.pdbx_description
1 polymer ?
#
loop_
_entity_poly.entity_id
_entity_poly.type
_entity_poly.pdbx_seq_one_letter_code
_entity_poly.pdbx_strand_id
1 'polypeptide(L)'
;MEPLNSGSYPVEMINNIGERLPKFSMEQSLMAKGSFDFLGLNYYTAAYAADVPCTRENQTMFTDSCVLLTCKAQQFDFSYVSQSFYLKFSFLATATRHGVRIGPEAASNWLYIYPRGIEDLLLYTKEKFNNPVIYITENGVDEVNGNAKSLEDNVRIDYISNHLAYVQSAIDNGVNVKGYFA
;
A
#
# COMPACT_ATOMS: atom_id res chain seq x y z
N MET A 1 -8.37 5.98 3.61
CA MET A 1 -8.64 6.54 4.96
C MET A 1 -9.66 7.68 4.94
N GLU A 2 -9.90 8.34 3.80
CA GLU A 2 -10.82 9.50 3.73
C GLU A 2 -12.22 9.29 4.33
N PRO A 3 -12.92 8.13 4.17
CA PRO A 3 -14.21 7.94 4.82
C PRO A 3 -14.17 8.04 6.35
N LEU A 4 -13.08 7.58 6.97
CA LEU A 4 -12.89 7.70 8.42
C LEU A 4 -12.61 9.14 8.85
N ASN A 5 -12.07 9.97 7.96
CA ASN A 5 -11.75 11.37 8.24
C ASN A 5 -12.94 12.31 7.98
N SER A 6 -13.59 12.16 6.84
CA SER A 6 -14.61 13.09 6.34
C SER A 6 -16.03 12.50 6.31
N GLY A 7 -16.19 11.19 6.46
CA GLY A 7 -17.45 10.49 6.22
C GLY A 7 -17.75 10.25 4.74
N SER A 8 -16.82 10.58 3.84
CA SER A 8 -16.98 10.44 2.38
C SER A 8 -15.76 9.77 1.73
N TYR A 9 -15.96 9.12 0.59
CA TYR A 9 -14.86 8.66 -0.25
C TYR A 9 -14.05 9.84 -0.81
N PRO A 10 -12.78 9.64 -1.22
CA PRO A 10 -12.02 10.64 -1.96
C PRO A 10 -12.77 11.13 -3.20
N VAL A 11 -12.66 12.41 -3.53
CA VAL A 11 -13.38 13.03 -4.65
C VAL A 11 -12.97 12.39 -5.99
N GLU A 12 -11.69 12.07 -6.14
CA GLU A 12 -11.15 11.37 -7.30
C GLU A 12 -11.80 10.00 -7.48
N MET A 13 -11.99 9.27 -6.37
CA MET A 13 -12.65 7.95 -6.37
C MET A 13 -14.13 8.07 -6.79
N ILE A 14 -14.84 9.09 -6.29
CA ILE A 14 -16.23 9.36 -6.68
C ILE A 14 -16.32 9.68 -8.17
N ASN A 15 -15.42 10.52 -8.68
CA ASN A 15 -15.41 10.96 -10.08
C ASN A 15 -15.04 9.83 -11.05
N ASN A 16 -14.04 9.01 -10.71
CA ASN A 16 -13.53 7.98 -11.61
C ASN A 16 -14.41 6.73 -11.62
N ILE A 17 -14.98 6.35 -10.48
CA ILE A 17 -15.76 5.12 -10.33
C ILE A 17 -17.25 5.37 -10.65
N GLY A 18 -17.78 6.54 -10.29
CA GLY A 18 -19.16 6.92 -10.53
C GLY A 18 -20.17 5.96 -9.89
N GLU A 19 -21.16 5.51 -10.67
CA GLU A 19 -22.28 4.70 -10.17
C GLU A 19 -21.87 3.30 -9.69
N ARG A 20 -20.66 2.82 -9.98
CA ARG A 20 -20.13 1.57 -9.40
C ARG A 20 -19.78 1.70 -7.92
N LEU A 21 -19.60 2.94 -7.42
CA LEU A 21 -19.26 3.21 -6.03
C LEU A 21 -20.54 3.36 -5.20
N PRO A 22 -20.79 2.47 -4.21
CA PRO A 22 -21.93 2.65 -3.30
C PRO A 22 -21.84 3.99 -2.59
N LYS A 23 -22.98 4.69 -2.49
CA LYS A 23 -23.08 5.99 -1.82
C LYS A 23 -23.43 5.77 -0.36
N PHE A 24 -22.72 6.44 0.55
CA PHE A 24 -23.11 6.45 1.96
C PHE A 24 -24.45 7.17 2.13
N SER A 25 -25.35 6.60 2.94
CA SER A 25 -26.41 7.41 3.53
C SER A 25 -25.82 8.43 4.49
N MET A 26 -26.59 9.47 4.83
CA MET A 26 -26.17 10.46 5.82
C MET A 26 -25.84 9.81 7.18
N GLU A 27 -26.64 8.84 7.59
CA GLU A 27 -26.40 8.08 8.83
C GLU A 27 -25.10 7.27 8.76
N GLN A 28 -24.85 6.56 7.66
CA GLN A 28 -23.61 5.80 7.49
C GLN A 28 -22.37 6.71 7.44
N SER A 29 -22.48 7.86 6.78
CA SER A 29 -21.42 8.86 6.72
C SER A 29 -21.05 9.36 8.12
N LEU A 30 -22.07 9.65 8.94
CA LEU A 30 -21.88 10.05 10.34
C LEU A 30 -21.30 8.94 11.20
N MET A 31 -21.70 7.68 10.98
CA MET A 31 -21.15 6.53 11.71
C MET A 31 -19.69 6.24 11.37
N ALA A 32 -19.26 6.48 10.12
CA ALA A 32 -17.89 6.23 9.69
C ALA A 32 -16.92 7.37 10.07
N LYS A 33 -17.40 8.62 10.04
CA LYS A 33 -16.55 9.77 10.35
C LYS A 33 -16.07 9.74 11.79
N GLY A 34 -14.75 9.70 11.98
CA GLY A 34 -14.10 9.67 13.28
C GLY A 34 -14.24 8.33 14.02
N SER A 35 -14.65 7.26 13.33
CA SER A 35 -14.92 5.96 13.95
C SER A 35 -13.65 5.14 14.24
N PHE A 36 -12.56 5.80 14.64
CA PHE A 36 -11.28 5.18 14.95
C PHE A 36 -10.57 5.95 16.06
N ASP A 37 -9.95 5.21 16.99
CA ASP A 37 -9.13 5.79 18.07
C ASP A 37 -7.65 5.89 17.66
N PHE A 38 -7.21 4.98 16.79
CA PHE A 38 -5.86 4.91 16.24
C PHE A 38 -5.88 4.30 14.83
N LEU A 39 -4.77 4.44 14.10
CA LEU A 39 -4.56 3.85 12.79
C LEU A 39 -3.49 2.77 12.84
N GLY A 40 -3.82 1.58 12.33
CA GLY A 40 -2.84 0.55 12.00
C GLY A 40 -2.36 0.74 10.55
N LEU A 41 -1.05 0.76 10.34
CA LEU A 41 -0.43 0.82 9.01
C LEU A 41 0.40 -0.43 8.76
N ASN A 42 0.07 -1.13 7.68
CA ASN A 42 0.88 -2.22 7.15
C ASN A 42 1.72 -1.65 6.00
N TYR A 43 3.03 -1.59 6.18
CA TYR A 43 3.95 -1.06 5.17
C TYR A 43 4.98 -2.12 4.83
N TYR A 44 5.24 -2.33 3.54
CA TYR A 44 6.23 -3.33 3.07
C TYR A 44 7.10 -2.81 1.93
N THR A 45 6.51 -2.05 1.03
CA THR A 45 7.11 -1.62 -0.24
C THR A 45 6.49 -0.30 -0.69
N ALA A 46 7.13 0.34 -1.66
CA ALA A 46 6.56 1.43 -2.44
C ALA A 46 6.54 1.07 -3.93
N ALA A 47 5.85 1.88 -4.72
CA ALA A 47 5.84 1.79 -6.18
C ALA A 47 5.91 3.20 -6.79
N TYR A 48 6.48 3.32 -7.98
CA TYR A 48 6.21 4.50 -8.81
C TYR A 48 4.77 4.46 -9.34
N ALA A 49 4.18 5.63 -9.42
CA ALA A 49 2.89 5.87 -10.06
C ALA A 49 3.10 6.67 -11.35
N ALA A 50 2.39 6.30 -12.41
CA ALA A 50 2.32 7.07 -13.64
C ALA A 50 0.86 7.37 -13.98
N ASP A 51 0.59 8.62 -14.34
CA ASP A 51 -0.70 9.05 -14.86
C ASP A 51 -1.01 8.32 -16.18
N VAL A 52 -2.25 7.84 -16.33
CA VAL A 52 -2.74 7.25 -17.56
C VAL A 52 -4.17 7.71 -17.84
N PRO A 53 -4.60 7.79 -19.12
CA PRO A 53 -5.97 8.12 -19.44
C PRO A 53 -6.98 7.16 -18.79
N CYS A 54 -8.01 7.70 -18.15
CA CYS A 54 -9.10 6.89 -17.59
C CYS A 54 -9.85 6.14 -18.71
N THR A 55 -9.89 4.81 -18.62
CA THR A 55 -10.72 3.99 -19.53
C THR A 55 -12.17 3.94 -19.05
N ARG A 56 -13.11 3.99 -20.00
CA ARG A 56 -14.54 3.73 -19.76
C ARG A 56 -14.98 2.33 -20.16
N GLU A 57 -14.11 1.58 -20.84
CA GLU A 57 -14.35 0.21 -21.25
C GLU A 57 -13.63 -0.77 -20.31
N ASN A 58 -14.28 -1.89 -19.99
CA ASN A 58 -13.74 -2.96 -19.14
C ASN A 58 -13.15 -2.46 -17.81
N GLN A 59 -13.85 -1.54 -17.14
CA GLN A 59 -13.41 -0.99 -15.87
C GLN A 59 -13.28 -2.08 -14.80
N THR A 60 -12.15 -2.07 -14.10
CA THR A 60 -11.85 -2.94 -12.97
C THR A 60 -11.36 -2.10 -11.79
N MET A 61 -11.34 -2.69 -10.59
CA MET A 61 -10.77 -2.06 -9.40
C MET A 61 -9.34 -1.53 -9.62
N PHE A 62 -8.55 -2.16 -10.49
CA PHE A 62 -7.17 -1.77 -10.78
C PHE A 62 -7.04 -0.59 -11.75
N THR A 63 -8.09 -0.31 -12.54
CA THR A 63 -8.09 0.80 -13.51
C THR A 63 -8.76 2.06 -12.96
N ASP A 64 -9.44 1.96 -11.82
CA ASP A 64 -10.28 3.02 -11.24
C ASP A 64 -9.49 4.26 -10.80
N SER A 65 -8.23 4.10 -10.40
CA SER A 65 -7.38 5.23 -10.05
C SER A 65 -6.91 6.04 -11.27
N CYS A 66 -7.02 5.50 -12.48
CA CYS A 66 -6.38 6.02 -13.69
C CYS A 66 -4.85 6.21 -13.51
N VAL A 67 -4.26 5.35 -12.70
CA VAL A 67 -2.83 5.33 -12.42
C VAL A 67 -2.28 3.96 -12.77
N LEU A 68 -1.21 3.94 -13.55
CA LEU A 68 -0.39 2.76 -13.72
C LEU A 68 0.60 2.67 -12.56
N LEU A 69 0.44 1.65 -11.73
CA LEU A 69 1.40 1.33 -10.67
C LEU A 69 2.51 0.44 -11.23
N THR A 70 3.74 0.82 -10.90
CA THR A 70 4.93 0.02 -11.13
C THR A 70 5.10 -0.98 -9.98
N CYS A 71 4.18 -1.92 -9.83
CA CYS A 71 4.40 -3.09 -8.97
C CYS A 71 3.90 -4.32 -9.71
N LYS A 72 4.62 -5.45 -9.65
CA LYS A 72 4.03 -6.69 -10.15
C LYS A 72 2.86 -7.04 -9.25
N ALA A 73 1.66 -6.63 -9.62
CA ALA A 73 0.45 -7.19 -9.05
C ALA A 73 0.56 -8.71 -9.21
N GLN A 74 0.38 -9.45 -8.12
CA GLN A 74 0.34 -10.91 -8.15
C GLN A 74 -0.50 -11.35 -9.35
N GLN A 75 0.07 -12.22 -10.19
CA GLN A 75 -0.75 -13.23 -10.83
C GLN A 75 -1.33 -14.07 -9.69
N PHE A 76 -2.48 -13.64 -9.15
CA PHE A 76 -3.30 -14.54 -8.36
C PHE A 76 -3.88 -15.56 -9.33
N ASP A 77 -3.19 -16.68 -9.48
CA ASP A 77 -3.79 -17.86 -10.08
C ASP A 77 -4.82 -18.41 -9.07
N PHE A 78 -6.09 -18.04 -9.24
CA PHE A 78 -7.21 -18.59 -8.47
C PHE A 78 -7.57 -20.02 -8.95
N SER A 79 -6.58 -20.88 -9.19
CA SER A 79 -6.78 -22.25 -9.65
C SER A 79 -7.50 -23.15 -8.62
N TYR A 80 -7.79 -22.65 -7.41
CA TYR A 80 -8.52 -23.36 -6.36
C TYR A 80 -10.02 -23.07 -6.27
N VAL A 81 -10.60 -22.25 -7.15
CA VAL A 81 -12.08 -22.10 -7.22
C VAL A 81 -12.59 -22.79 -8.48
N SER A 82 -13.33 -23.87 -8.28
CA SER A 82 -13.82 -24.76 -9.33
C SER A 82 -14.65 -24.05 -10.40
N GLN A 83 -14.40 -24.44 -11.66
CA GLN A 83 -15.16 -24.21 -12.89
C GLN A 83 -15.10 -22.81 -13.53
N SER A 84 -14.22 -22.73 -14.54
CA SER A 84 -14.40 -22.03 -15.82
C SER A 84 -14.71 -20.54 -15.80
N PHE A 85 -13.68 -19.70 -15.70
CA PHE A 85 -13.54 -18.49 -16.52
C PHE A 85 -12.06 -18.03 -16.49
N TYR A 86 -11.31 -18.27 -17.57
CA TYR A 86 -9.94 -17.77 -17.69
C TYR A 86 -9.96 -16.28 -18.08
N LEU A 87 -9.90 -15.38 -17.09
CA LEU A 87 -9.53 -13.99 -17.34
C LEU A 87 -8.02 -13.85 -17.14
N LYS A 88 -7.27 -14.08 -18.21
CA LYS A 88 -5.83 -13.84 -18.26
C LYS A 88 -5.59 -12.33 -18.34
N PHE A 89 -5.54 -11.65 -17.20
CA PHE A 89 -5.11 -10.26 -17.15
C PHE A 89 -3.57 -10.21 -17.14
N SER A 90 -2.97 -9.88 -18.28
CA SER A 90 -1.56 -9.50 -18.35
C SER A 90 -1.43 -8.01 -18.03
N PHE A 91 -1.11 -7.66 -16.78
CA PHE A 91 -0.69 -6.30 -16.45
C PHE A 91 0.83 -6.19 -16.63
N LEU A 92 1.27 -5.29 -17.52
CA LEU A 92 2.67 -4.85 -17.60
C LEU A 92 2.91 -3.86 -16.46
N ALA A 93 3.12 -4.39 -15.27
CA ALA A 93 3.43 -3.60 -14.10
C ALA A 93 4.87 -3.93 -13.68
N THR A 94 5.82 -3.11 -14.14
CA THR A 94 7.25 -3.25 -13.85
C THR A 94 7.60 -2.32 -12.72
N ALA A 95 8.30 -2.74 -11.66
CA ALA A 95 8.76 -1.88 -10.56
C ALA A 95 9.87 -0.88 -10.92
N THR A 96 9.89 -0.44 -12.19
CA THR A 96 10.93 0.38 -12.78
C THR A 96 10.35 1.68 -13.33
N ARG A 97 11.09 2.77 -13.18
CA ARG A 97 10.87 4.04 -13.87
C ARG A 97 12.08 4.29 -14.76
N HIS A 98 11.87 4.38 -16.06
CA HIS A 98 12.96 4.51 -17.05
C HIS A 98 14.05 3.43 -16.91
N GLY A 99 13.65 2.19 -16.59
CA GLY A 99 14.57 1.06 -16.37
C GLY A 99 15.19 0.99 -14.97
N VAL A 100 15.00 2.00 -14.11
CA VAL A 100 15.54 2.02 -12.75
C VAL A 100 14.51 1.47 -11.75
N ARG A 101 14.88 0.44 -10.98
CA ARG A 101 14.03 -0.11 -9.92
C ARG A 101 13.89 0.85 -8.75
N ILE A 102 12.74 0.86 -8.08
CA ILE A 102 12.53 1.69 -6.89
C ILE A 102 13.43 1.29 -5.71
N GLY A 103 13.80 0.01 -5.63
CA GLY A 103 14.70 -0.54 -4.63
C GLY A 103 15.10 -1.99 -4.95
N PRO A 104 15.93 -2.63 -4.10
CA PRO A 104 16.22 -4.05 -4.18
C PRO A 104 14.95 -4.90 -4.09
N GLU A 105 14.87 -5.98 -4.87
CA GLU A 105 13.76 -6.94 -4.84
C GLU A 105 14.04 -8.00 -3.77
N ALA A 106 13.04 -8.31 -2.93
CA ALA A 106 13.11 -9.41 -1.97
C ALA A 106 12.80 -10.76 -2.63
N ALA A 107 12.50 -11.80 -1.85
CA ALA A 107 12.15 -13.10 -2.43
C ALA A 107 10.80 -13.06 -3.15
N SER A 108 9.84 -12.33 -2.59
CA SER A 108 8.56 -12.06 -3.23
C SER A 108 8.69 -11.01 -4.33
N ASN A 109 8.19 -11.35 -5.52
CA ASN A 109 8.24 -10.50 -6.71
C ASN A 109 7.47 -9.16 -6.61
N TRP A 110 6.64 -9.00 -5.58
CA TRP A 110 5.86 -7.79 -5.29
C TRP A 110 6.56 -6.85 -4.30
N LEU A 111 7.58 -7.33 -3.57
CA LEU A 111 8.20 -6.62 -2.46
C LEU A 111 9.54 -6.00 -2.90
N TYR A 112 9.56 -4.68 -3.04
CA TYR A 112 10.75 -3.89 -3.32
C TYR A 112 11.11 -3.04 -2.10
N ILE A 113 12.32 -3.22 -1.59
CA ILE A 113 12.77 -2.62 -0.33
C ILE A 113 12.99 -1.11 -0.55
N TYR A 114 12.09 -0.30 0.01
CA TYR A 114 12.16 1.16 -0.07
C TYR A 114 11.81 1.80 1.29
N PRO A 115 12.76 1.87 2.23
CA PRO A 115 12.48 2.25 3.61
C PRO A 115 12.04 3.71 3.75
N ARG A 116 12.52 4.62 2.90
CA ARG A 116 12.11 6.03 2.91
C ARG A 116 10.59 6.22 2.73
N GLY A 117 9.93 5.35 1.99
CA GLY A 117 8.49 5.49 1.73
C GLY A 117 7.63 5.37 2.99
N ILE A 118 8.10 4.72 4.06
CA ILE A 118 7.34 4.67 5.33
C ILE A 118 7.32 6.03 6.01
N GLU A 119 8.44 6.77 5.97
CA GLU A 119 8.51 8.14 6.48
C GLU A 119 7.58 9.06 5.68
N ASP A 120 7.66 8.98 4.34
CA ASP A 120 6.80 9.78 3.46
C ASP A 120 5.31 9.52 3.74
N LEU A 121 4.91 8.26 3.94
CA LEU A 121 3.53 7.87 4.26
C LEU A 121 3.09 8.39 5.65
N LEU A 122 3.98 8.30 6.64
CA LEU A 122 3.74 8.76 8.00
C LEU A 122 3.57 10.28 8.07
N LEU A 123 4.45 11.03 7.41
CA LEU A 123 4.37 12.49 7.29
C LEU A 123 3.10 12.90 6.52
N TYR A 124 2.80 12.25 5.40
CA TYR A 124 1.55 12.50 4.68
C TYR A 124 0.33 12.26 5.56
N THR A 125 0.31 11.15 6.31
CA THR A 125 -0.80 10.82 7.20
C THR A 125 -0.98 11.87 8.29
N LYS A 126 0.13 12.35 8.86
CA LYS A 126 0.13 13.45 9.84
C LYS A 126 -0.53 14.70 9.26
N GLU A 127 -0.03 15.19 8.13
CA GLU A 127 -0.49 16.45 7.52
C GLU A 127 -1.95 16.35 7.04
N LYS A 128 -2.33 15.21 6.45
CA LYS A 128 -3.65 15.03 5.82
C LYS A 128 -4.75 14.68 6.82
N PHE A 129 -4.45 13.91 7.86
CA PHE A 129 -5.45 13.32 8.76
C PHE A 129 -5.31 13.77 10.21
N ASN A 130 -4.75 14.97 10.42
CA ASN A 130 -4.66 15.62 11.73
C ASN A 130 -3.85 14.81 12.77
N ASN A 131 -2.72 14.24 12.33
CA ASN A 131 -1.74 13.54 13.17
C ASN A 131 -2.34 12.54 14.17
N PRO A 132 -3.08 11.53 13.69
CA PRO A 132 -3.73 10.56 14.55
C PRO A 132 -2.69 9.69 15.26
N VAL A 133 -3.11 8.95 16.29
CA VAL A 133 -2.27 7.90 16.87
C VAL A 133 -2.04 6.81 15.83
N ILE A 134 -0.78 6.44 15.57
CA ILE A 134 -0.40 5.45 14.56
C ILE A 134 0.36 4.29 15.19
N TYR A 135 0.06 3.08 14.74
CA TYR A 135 0.85 1.88 14.97
C TYR A 135 1.28 1.29 13.63
N ILE A 136 2.55 0.95 13.47
CA ILE A 136 3.00 0.12 12.35
C ILE A 136 2.64 -1.32 12.71
N THR A 137 1.52 -1.80 12.18
CA THR A 137 0.92 -3.10 12.54
C THR A 137 1.56 -4.28 11.82
N GLU A 138 2.17 -4.02 10.66
CA GLU A 138 2.98 -5.01 9.97
C GLU A 138 4.12 -4.33 9.19
N ASN A 139 5.33 -4.88 9.32
CA ASN A 139 6.47 -4.58 8.46
C ASN A 139 7.46 -5.76 8.46
N GLY A 140 7.90 -6.21 7.28
CA GLY A 140 8.81 -7.33 7.18
C GLY A 140 9.30 -7.59 5.77
N VAL A 141 10.19 -8.56 5.62
CA VAL A 141 10.73 -8.98 4.33
C VAL A 141 10.88 -10.48 4.29
N ASP A 142 10.65 -11.07 3.13
CA ASP A 142 10.88 -12.48 2.87
C ASP A 142 12.22 -12.72 2.16
N GLU A 143 12.83 -13.86 2.44
CA GLU A 143 14.13 -14.25 1.89
C GLU A 143 14.01 -15.56 1.11
N VAL A 144 14.86 -15.73 0.10
CA VAL A 144 14.82 -16.91 -0.77
C VAL A 144 15.26 -18.12 0.03
N ASN A 145 14.46 -19.18 0.01
CA ASN A 145 14.81 -20.46 0.61
C ASN A 145 16.02 -21.07 -0.13
N GLY A 146 17.21 -20.95 0.44
CA GLY A 146 18.45 -21.35 -0.27
C GLY A 146 19.51 -22.06 0.55
N ASN A 147 19.67 -21.79 1.85
CA ASN A 147 20.89 -22.18 2.57
C ASN A 147 20.59 -22.90 3.90
N ALA A 148 21.48 -23.81 4.32
CA ALA A 148 21.47 -24.52 5.61
C ALA A 148 21.66 -23.62 6.84
N LYS A 149 21.48 -22.30 6.70
CA LYS A 149 21.71 -21.26 7.68
C LYS A 149 20.55 -20.25 7.70
N SER A 150 19.34 -20.74 7.96
CA SER A 150 18.13 -19.91 8.12
C SER A 150 18.18 -18.90 9.28
N LEU A 151 19.26 -18.93 10.09
CA LEU A 151 19.50 -18.01 11.19
C LEU A 151 20.45 -16.85 10.82
N GLU A 152 21.05 -16.87 9.62
CA GLU A 152 21.87 -15.76 9.10
C GLU A 152 21.00 -14.89 8.17
N ASP A 153 20.24 -13.97 8.74
CA ASP A 153 19.15 -13.21 8.10
C ASP A 153 19.46 -11.71 8.00
N ASN A 154 20.68 -11.40 7.55
CA ASN A 154 21.17 -10.02 7.48
C ASN A 154 20.27 -9.11 6.64
N VAL A 155 19.61 -9.64 5.59
CA VAL A 155 18.66 -8.85 4.78
C VAL A 155 17.47 -8.40 5.63
N ARG A 156 16.92 -9.29 6.47
CA ARG A 156 15.84 -8.96 7.40
C ARG A 156 16.29 -7.97 8.48
N ILE A 157 17.48 -8.17 9.03
CA ILE A 157 18.08 -7.24 10.01
C ILE A 157 18.22 -5.84 9.41
N ASP A 158 18.83 -5.73 8.22
CA ASP A 158 19.04 -4.47 7.53
C ASP A 158 17.70 -3.82 7.13
N TYR A 159 16.74 -4.62 6.66
CA TYR A 159 15.40 -4.16 6.33
C TYR A 159 14.74 -3.49 7.54
N ILE A 160 14.63 -4.22 8.66
CA ILE A 160 13.97 -3.72 9.88
C ILE A 160 14.71 -2.52 10.43
N SER A 161 16.05 -2.57 10.51
CA SER A 161 16.88 -1.47 11.00
C SER A 161 16.66 -0.19 10.20
N ASN A 162 16.69 -0.29 8.87
CA ASN A 162 16.47 0.87 8.01
C ASN A 162 15.04 1.42 8.12
N HIS A 163 14.00 0.57 8.15
CA HIS A 163 12.62 1.04 8.32
C HIS A 163 12.40 1.70 9.68
N LEU A 164 12.94 1.13 10.76
CA LEU A 164 12.90 1.74 12.10
C LEU A 164 13.60 3.10 12.13
N ALA A 165 14.72 3.28 11.43
CA ALA A 165 15.39 4.57 11.33
C ALA A 165 14.49 5.65 10.68
N TYR A 166 13.75 5.29 9.63
CA TYR A 166 12.79 6.20 8.99
C TYR A 166 11.51 6.43 9.81
N VAL A 167 11.05 5.44 10.58
CA VAL A 167 9.99 5.63 11.58
C VAL A 167 10.45 6.59 12.67
N GLN A 168 11.67 6.43 13.18
CA GLN A 168 12.25 7.36 14.15
C GLN A 168 12.35 8.77 13.58
N SER A 169 12.84 8.93 12.35
CA SER A 169 12.88 10.23 11.67
C SER A 169 11.48 10.86 11.55
N ALA A 170 10.45 10.08 11.24
CA ALA A 170 9.07 10.56 11.22
C ALA A 170 8.58 11.01 12.61
N ILE A 171 8.93 10.28 13.67
CA ILE A 171 8.62 10.66 15.07
C ILE A 171 9.33 11.97 15.43
N ASP A 172 10.60 12.12 15.06
CA ASP A 172 11.38 13.35 15.30
C ASP A 172 10.76 14.56 14.55
N ASN A 173 10.09 14.31 13.42
CA ASN A 173 9.30 15.28 12.66
C ASN A 173 7.83 15.41 13.14
N GLY A 174 7.52 14.88 14.33
CA GLY A 174 6.28 15.09 15.06
C GLY A 174 5.14 14.15 14.69
N VAL A 175 5.39 13.05 13.96
CA VAL A 175 4.36 12.03 13.72
C VAL A 175 4.07 11.24 14.99
N ASN A 176 2.80 11.03 15.31
CA ASN A 176 2.35 10.38 16.54
C ASN A 176 2.35 8.84 16.46
N VAL A 177 3.50 8.24 16.20
CA VAL A 177 3.67 6.77 16.20
C VAL A 177 3.83 6.24 17.63
N LYS A 178 3.14 5.15 17.95
CA LYS A 178 3.12 4.53 19.30
C LYS A 178 3.62 3.11 19.36
N GLY A 179 3.82 2.45 18.23
CA GLY A 179 4.35 1.09 18.20
C GLY A 179 4.71 0.62 16.81
N TYR A 180 5.52 -0.43 16.80
CA TYR A 180 6.02 -1.10 15.61
C TYR A 180 6.00 -2.61 15.85
N PHE A 181 5.32 -3.34 14.97
CA PHE A 181 5.15 -4.79 15.04
C PHE A 181 5.70 -5.42 13.74
N ALA A 182 6.63 -6.36 13.91
CA ALA A 182 7.30 -7.11 12.84
C ALA A 182 7.24 -8.61 13.10
#